data_AF-A0A7C3WI18-F1
#
_entry.id   AF-A0A7C3WI18-F1
#
_cell.length_a   1.000
_cell.length_b   1.000
_cell.length_c   1.000
_cell.angle_alpha   90.00
_cell.angle_beta   90.00
_cell.angle_gamma   90.00
#
_symmetry.space_group_name_H-M   'P 1'
#
loop_
_entity.id
_entity.type
_entity.pdbx_description
1 polymer ?
#
loop_
_entity_poly.entity_id
_entity_poly.type
_entity_poly.pdbx_seq_one_letter_code
_entity_poly.pdbx_strand_id
1 'polypeptide(L)'
;MVAASDYVRAVPLAISPWLPKPYIVLGTDGFGRSDTRQALRRFFEVDAENIALAALTALAQQGQFPQKQLPKAIEKLGLDPDHPNPVLV
;
A
#
# COMPACT_ATOMS: atom_id res chain seq x y z
N MET A 1 8.01 6.89 -5.56
CA MET A 1 6.65 7.47 -5.70
C MET A 1 5.64 6.43 -5.25
N VAL A 2 4.50 6.86 -4.73
CA VAL A 2 3.39 5.99 -4.31
C VAL A 2 2.12 6.51 -4.96
N ALA A 3 1.30 5.60 -5.47
CA ALA A 3 -0.07 5.88 -5.90
C ALA A 3 -1.04 5.03 -5.07
N ALA A 4 -2.12 5.64 -4.60
CA ALA A 4 -3.20 4.94 -3.91
C ALA A 4 -4.53 5.30 -4.60
N SER A 5 -5.38 4.31 -4.81
CA SER A 5 -6.67 4.48 -5.45
C SER A 5 -7.76 3.72 -4.71
N ASP A 6 -8.98 4.26 -4.69
CA ASP A 6 -10.20 3.53 -4.26
C ASP A 6 -10.68 2.55 -5.38
N TYR A 7 -9.88 2.32 -6.42
CA TYR A 7 -10.05 1.29 -7.45
C TYR A 7 -8.92 0.26 -7.39
N VAL A 8 -9.06 -0.83 -8.14
CA VAL A 8 -8.02 -1.85 -8.33
C VAL A 8 -6.70 -1.25 -8.78
N ARG A 9 -5.57 -1.86 -8.40
CA ARG A 9 -4.22 -1.38 -8.76
C ARG A 9 -4.02 -1.20 -10.26
N ALA A 10 -4.75 -1.93 -11.09
CA ALA A 10 -4.68 -1.81 -12.55
C ALA A 10 -4.95 -0.39 -13.07
N VAL A 11 -5.81 0.40 -12.40
CA VAL A 11 -6.16 1.76 -12.82
C VAL A 11 -4.95 2.70 -12.76
N PRO A 12 -4.31 2.93 -11.59
CA PRO A 12 -3.07 3.70 -11.55
C PRO A 12 -1.96 3.03 -12.38
N LEU A 13 -1.82 1.70 -12.35
CA LEU A 13 -0.79 0.99 -13.15
C LEU A 13 -0.89 1.28 -14.65
N ALA A 14 -2.07 1.60 -15.18
CA ALA A 14 -2.26 1.94 -16.57
C ALA A 14 -1.30 3.04 -17.02
N ILE A 15 -0.98 4.03 -16.15
CA ILE A 15 -0.08 5.13 -16.53
C ILE A 15 1.42 4.84 -16.34
N SER A 16 1.78 3.64 -15.88
CA SER A 16 3.16 3.27 -15.58
C SER A 16 4.14 3.45 -16.75
N PRO A 17 3.79 3.17 -18.03
CA PRO A 17 4.71 3.34 -19.15
C PRO A 17 5.15 4.78 -19.41
N TRP A 18 4.36 5.77 -18.97
CA TRP A 18 4.66 7.20 -19.18
C TRP A 18 5.37 7.85 -17.99
N LEU A 19 5.58 7.11 -16.90
CA LEU A 19 6.23 7.62 -15.70
C LEU A 19 7.75 7.35 -15.75
N PRO A 20 8.58 8.31 -15.32
CA PRO A 20 10.03 8.21 -15.46
C PRO A 20 10.68 7.19 -14.50
N LYS A 21 9.93 6.73 -13.48
CA LYS A 21 10.43 5.81 -12.46
C LYS A 21 9.32 4.83 -12.04
N PRO A 22 9.69 3.59 -11.68
CA PRO A 22 8.77 2.68 -11.00
C PRO A 22 8.20 3.32 -9.72
N TYR A 23 6.99 2.92 -9.37
CA TYR A 23 6.28 3.43 -8.20
C TYR A 23 5.46 2.30 -7.58
N ILE A 24 5.23 2.41 -6.27
CA ILE A 24 4.41 1.45 -5.53
C ILE A 24 2.95 1.85 -5.69
N VAL A 25 2.10 0.86 -5.93
CA VAL A 25 0.68 1.06 -6.18
C VAL A 25 -0.16 0.31 -5.17
N LEU A 26 -1.02 1.04 -4.48
CA LEU A 26 -2.04 0.52 -3.57
C LEU A 26 -3.40 0.68 -4.24
N GLY A 27 -4.25 -0.34 -4.12
CA GLY A 27 -5.57 -0.36 -4.75
C GLY A 27 -6.44 -1.44 -4.13
N THR A 28 -7.73 -1.32 -4.37
CA THR A 28 -8.75 -2.16 -3.74
C THR A 28 -9.03 -3.42 -4.58
N ASP A 29 -7.99 -4.21 -4.85
CA ASP A 29 -8.13 -5.51 -5.51
C ASP A 29 -8.83 -6.50 -4.56
N GLY A 30 -9.75 -7.31 -5.08
CA GLY A 30 -10.53 -8.28 -4.29
C GLY A 30 -12.03 -8.00 -4.30
N PHE A 31 -12.79 -8.82 -3.59
CA PHE A 31 -14.24 -8.66 -3.50
C PHE A 31 -14.64 -7.61 -2.46
N GLY A 32 -15.70 -6.86 -2.79
CA GLY A 32 -16.29 -5.89 -1.86
C GLY A 32 -16.95 -6.59 -0.67
N ARG A 33 -16.97 -5.89 0.47
CA ARG A 33 -17.64 -6.32 1.70
C ARG A 33 -18.35 -5.16 2.37
N SER A 34 -19.35 -5.46 3.20
CA SER A 34 -20.09 -4.45 3.94
C SER A 34 -19.38 -4.12 5.25
N ASP A 35 -18.87 -2.90 5.36
CA ASP A 35 -18.22 -2.39 6.57
C ASP A 35 -18.14 -0.84 6.50
N THR A 36 -17.61 -0.20 7.54
CA THR A 36 -17.31 1.23 7.55
C THR A 36 -16.20 1.57 6.55
N ARG A 37 -16.20 2.81 6.04
CA ARG A 37 -15.16 3.28 5.11
C ARG A 37 -13.74 3.13 5.68
N GLN A 38 -13.56 3.41 6.97
CA GLN A 38 -12.26 3.28 7.63
C GLN A 38 -11.79 1.83 7.66
N ALA A 39 -12.67 0.90 8.05
CA ALA A 39 -12.35 -0.52 8.08
C ALA A 39 -12.07 -1.09 6.68
N LEU A 40 -12.84 -0.68 5.66
CA LEU A 40 -12.58 -1.10 4.28
C LEU A 40 -11.24 -0.59 3.76
N ARG A 41 -10.88 0.66 4.04
CA ARG A 41 -9.57 1.20 3.63
C ARG A 41 -8.41 0.51 4.31
N ARG A 42 -8.57 0.15 5.59
CA ARG A 42 -7.58 -0.66 6.30
C ARG A 42 -7.41 -2.02 5.66
N PHE A 43 -8.54 -2.67 5.36
CA PHE A 43 -8.57 -4.01 4.77
C PHE A 43 -7.96 -4.06 3.37
N PHE A 44 -8.34 -3.13 2.50
CA PHE A 44 -7.77 -3.03 1.15
C PHE A 44 -6.37 -2.42 1.13
N GLU A 45 -5.78 -2.12 2.29
CA GLU A 45 -4.42 -1.59 2.41
C GLU A 45 -4.23 -0.24 1.70
N VAL A 46 -5.26 0.61 1.68
CA VAL A 46 -5.27 1.95 1.04
C VAL A 46 -5.47 3.10 2.04
N ASP A 47 -5.33 2.84 3.33
CA ASP A 47 -5.34 3.87 4.38
C ASP A 47 -4.00 4.63 4.49
N ALA A 48 -3.96 5.64 5.37
CA ALA A 48 -2.82 6.53 5.50
C ALA A 48 -1.56 5.80 5.97
N GLU A 49 -1.73 4.83 6.87
CA GLU A 49 -0.66 4.01 7.44
C GLU A 49 -0.03 3.12 6.37
N ASN A 50 -0.83 2.45 5.53
CA ASN A 50 -0.31 1.65 4.43
C ASN A 50 0.39 2.52 3.37
N ILE A 51 -0.14 3.71 3.07
CA ILE A 51 0.53 4.67 2.18
C ILE A 51 1.89 5.11 2.75
N ALA A 52 1.97 5.38 4.06
CA ALA A 52 3.21 5.74 4.72
C ALA A 52 4.24 4.60 4.67
N LEU A 53 3.83 3.35 4.93
CA LEU A 53 4.70 2.19 4.82
C LEU A 53 5.19 1.97 3.38
N ALA A 54 4.32 2.15 2.38
CA ALA A 54 4.70 2.08 0.98
C ALA A 54 5.75 3.15 0.63
N ALA A 55 5.60 4.38 1.14
CA ALA A 55 6.58 5.45 0.92
C ALA A 55 7.93 5.11 1.55
N LEU A 56 7.95 4.63 2.79
CA LEU A 56 9.18 4.20 3.48
C LEU A 56 9.85 3.03 2.76
N THR A 57 9.07 2.06 2.29
CA THR A 57 9.56 0.93 1.49
C THR A 57 10.20 1.41 0.19
N ALA A 58 9.56 2.35 -0.52
CA ALA A 58 10.11 2.92 -1.75
C ALA A 58 11.42 3.70 -1.50
N LEU A 59 11.53 4.42 -0.38
CA LEU A 59 12.78 5.08 0.03
C LEU A 59 13.87 4.06 0.40
N ALA A 60 13.49 2.96 1.05
CA ALA A 60 14.42 1.91 1.45
C ALA A 60 15.01 1.16 0.26
N GLN A 61 14.20 0.91 -0.77
CA GLN A 61 14.64 0.35 -2.06
C GLN A 61 15.64 1.27 -2.77
N GLN A 62 15.53 2.59 -2.57
CA GLN A 62 16.47 3.57 -3.12
C GLN A 62 17.69 3.82 -2.22
N GLY A 63 17.83 3.09 -1.12
CA GLY A 63 18.90 3.31 -0.14
C GLY A 63 18.79 4.61 0.68
N GLN A 64 17.67 5.33 0.55
CA GLN A 64 17.41 6.60 1.25
C GLN A 64 16.76 6.40 2.62
N PHE A 65 16.39 5.16 2.96
CA PHE A 65 15.87 4.78 4.27
C PHE A 65 16.46 3.43 4.70
N PRO A 66 16.89 3.25 5.96
CA PRO A 66 17.47 1.98 6.39
C PRO A 66 16.41 0.87 6.41
N GLN A 67 16.58 -0.18 5.61
CA GLN A 67 15.64 -1.31 5.56
C GLN A 67 15.38 -1.95 6.94
N LYS A 68 16.39 -1.97 7.81
CA LYS A 68 16.29 -2.47 9.19
C LYS A 68 15.29 -1.70 10.06
N GLN A 69 14.86 -0.50 9.66
CA GLN A 69 13.87 0.30 10.37
C GLN A 69 12.43 0.03 9.91
N LEU A 70 12.21 -0.68 8.79
CA LEU A 70 10.86 -1.00 8.31
C LEU A 70 10.02 -1.79 9.33
N PRO A 71 10.54 -2.82 10.04
CA PRO A 71 9.76 -3.52 11.06
C PRO A 71 9.26 -2.60 12.17
N LYS A 72 10.09 -1.65 12.61
CA LYS A 72 9.70 -0.65 13.62
C LYS A 72 8.64 0.32 13.09
N ALA A 73 8.68 0.63 11.80
CA ALA A 73 7.66 1.47 11.16
C ALA A 73 6.31 0.74 11.08
N ILE A 74 6.30 -0.54 10.71
CA ILE A 74 5.11 -1.40 10.71
C ILE A 74 4.44 -1.39 12.09
N GLU A 75 5.22 -1.65 13.14
CA GLU A 75 4.75 -1.63 14.53
C GLU A 75 4.18 -0.24 14.91
N LYS A 76 4.90 0.83 14.61
CA LYS A 76 4.47 2.20 14.93
C LYS A 76 3.20 2.62 14.17
N LEU A 77 2.98 2.08 12.98
CA LEU A 77 1.80 2.31 12.14
C LEU A 77 0.65 1.34 12.47
N GLY A 78 0.84 0.45 13.45
CA GLY A 78 -0.14 -0.54 13.89
C GLY A 78 -0.53 -1.54 12.79
N LEU A 79 0.33 -1.72 11.78
CA LEU A 79 0.07 -2.58 10.62
C LEU A 79 0.31 -4.05 10.97
N ASP A 80 -0.55 -4.92 10.45
CA ASP A 80 -0.41 -6.37 10.58
C ASP A 80 0.28 -6.92 9.31
N PRO A 81 1.55 -7.38 9.41
CA PRO A 81 2.27 -7.92 8.26
C PRO A 81 1.75 -9.29 7.81
N ASP A 82 0.99 -9.99 8.66
CA ASP A 82 0.40 -11.30 8.38
C ASP A 82 -1.08 -11.17 7.92
N HIS A 83 -1.56 -9.93 7.72
CA HIS A 83 -2.90 -9.68 7.20
C HIS A 83 -3.09 -10.37 5.84
N PRO A 84 -4.19 -11.12 5.66
CA PRO A 84 -4.41 -11.87 4.42
C PRO A 84 -4.63 -10.92 3.24
N ASN A 85 -4.04 -11.26 2.10
CA ASN A 85 -4.21 -10.48 0.87
C ASN A 85 -5.71 -10.40 0.50
N PRO A 86 -6.28 -9.19 0.31
CA PRO A 86 -7.71 -8.99 0.01
C PRO A 86 -8.25 -9.73 -1.21
N VAL A 87 -7.39 -10.18 -2.14
CA VAL A 87 -7.77 -10.98 -3.31
C VAL A 87 -8.07 -12.45 -2.95
N LEU A 88 -7.53 -12.94 -1.83
CA LEU A 88 -7.58 -14.34 -1.43
C LEU A 88 -8.71 -14.66 -0.44
N VAL A 89 -9.48 -13.65 -0.02
CA VAL A 89 -10.50 -13.75 1.04
C VAL A 89 -11.88 -13.43 0.51
#